data_AF-A0A835DB56-F1
#
_entry.id   AF-A0A835DB56-F1
#
_cell.length_a   1.000
_cell.length_b   1.000
_cell.length_c   1.000
_cell.angle_alpha   90.00
_cell.angle_beta   90.00
_cell.angle_gamma   90.00
#
_symmetry.space_group_name_H-M   'P 1'
#
loop_
_entity.id
_entity.type
_entity.pdbx_description
1 polymer ?
#
loop_
_entity_poly.entity_id
_entity_poly.type
_entity_poly.pdbx_seq_one_letter_code
_entity_poly.pdbx_strand_id
1 'polypeptide(L)'
;MVWDLGGQERLRSSWATNYRGTHAVIVVIDSTDRDRISIIKDDLFRLLQHEDLEHSVVLVFANKQDLKDAMPPAEITDALSLHSIKNHNWHIQASCAVTREGLYEGLGWIAQQVTGMATS
;
A
#
# COMPACT_ATOMS: atom_id res chain seq x y z
N MET A 1 -12.29 -2.06 3.58
CA MET A 1 -12.15 -0.94 4.54
C MET A 1 -10.90 -0.16 4.15
N VAL A 2 -10.99 1.17 4.07
CA VAL A 2 -9.87 2.05 3.71
C VAL A 2 -9.33 2.66 5.01
N TRP A 3 -8.02 2.60 5.24
CA TRP A 3 -7.39 3.08 6.48
C TRP A 3 -6.27 4.07 6.15
N ASP A 4 -6.28 5.22 6.83
CA ASP A 4 -5.25 6.26 6.74
C ASP A 4 -4.11 5.94 7.71
N LEU A 5 -2.87 5.85 7.20
CA LEU A 5 -1.65 5.57 7.98
C LEU A 5 -0.96 6.87 8.46
N GLY A 6 -1.61 8.03 8.32
CA GLY A 6 -1.06 9.34 8.63
C GLY A 6 -1.13 9.70 10.11
N GLY A 7 -0.29 9.08 10.94
CA GLY A 7 0.33 9.82 12.06
C GLY A 7 -0.34 9.80 13.44
N GLN A 8 -1.03 8.73 13.86
CA GLN A 8 -1.30 8.54 15.30
C GLN A 8 -0.77 7.21 15.83
N GLU A 9 0.29 7.27 16.64
CA GLU A 9 0.82 6.14 17.44
C GLU A 9 -0.26 5.46 18.30
N ARG A 10 -1.36 6.16 18.63
CA ARG A 10 -2.48 5.64 19.43
C ARG A 10 -3.35 4.59 18.73
N LEU A 11 -3.20 4.38 17.42
CA LEU A 11 -4.02 3.42 16.67
C LEU A 11 -3.43 2.00 16.61
N ARG A 12 -2.15 1.81 16.94
CA ARG A 12 -1.47 0.50 16.85
C ARG A 12 -2.09 -0.60 17.73
N SER A 13 -2.74 -0.24 18.83
CA SER A 13 -3.37 -1.18 19.77
C SER A 13 -4.77 -1.67 19.34
N SER A 14 -5.39 -1.08 18.32
CA SER A 14 -6.73 -1.49 17.80
C SER A 14 -6.66 -2.32 16.51
N TRP A 15 -5.45 -2.56 16.01
CA TRP A 15 -5.18 -3.24 14.75
C TRP A 15 -5.56 -4.74 14.78
N ALA A 16 -5.27 -5.44 15.87
CA ALA A 16 -5.49 -6.88 16.00
C ALA A 16 -6.97 -7.32 15.91
N THR A 17 -7.93 -6.44 16.18
CA THR A 17 -9.35 -6.81 16.20
C THR A 17 -10.02 -6.76 14.83
N ASN A 18 -9.37 -6.19 13.81
CA ASN A 18 -10.01 -5.85 12.53
C ASN A 18 -9.40 -6.56 11.30
N TYR A 19 -8.41 -7.44 11.46
CA TYR A 19 -7.72 -8.05 10.32
C TYR A 19 -8.47 -9.22 9.68
N ARG A 20 -9.37 -9.90 10.40
CA ARG A 20 -10.17 -11.01 9.85
C ARG A 20 -11.00 -10.56 8.64
N GLY A 21 -10.72 -11.17 7.48
CA GLY A 21 -11.40 -10.88 6.22
C GLY A 21 -10.81 -9.70 5.43
N THR A 22 -9.58 -9.27 5.74
CA THR A 22 -8.86 -8.26 4.96
C THR A 22 -8.27 -8.89 3.70
N HIS A 23 -8.87 -8.59 2.55
CA HIS A 23 -8.41 -9.10 1.26
C HIS A 23 -7.34 -8.21 0.59
N ALA A 24 -7.18 -6.97 1.07
CA ALA A 24 -6.22 -6.03 0.51
C ALA A 24 -5.70 -5.03 1.55
N VAL A 25 -4.41 -4.71 1.45
CA VAL A 25 -3.71 -3.62 2.15
C VAL A 25 -3.44 -2.52 1.12
N ILE A 26 -3.82 -1.28 1.44
CA ILE A 26 -3.53 -0.11 0.60
C ILE A 26 -2.56 0.80 1.37
N VAL A 27 -1.41 1.08 0.76
CA VAL A 27 -0.40 2.01 1.28
C VAL A 27 -0.37 3.22 0.37
N VAL A 28 -0.56 4.41 0.93
CA VAL A 28 -0.45 5.67 0.18
C VAL A 28 0.85 6.36 0.56
N ILE A 29 1.73 6.53 -0.42
CA ILE A 29 3.02 7.19 -0.27
C ILE A 29 2.88 8.64 -0.73
N ASP A 30 3.25 9.58 0.12
CA ASP A 30 3.57 10.93 -0.33
C ASP A 30 4.89 10.88 -1.10
N SER A 31 4.82 10.96 -2.43
CA SER A 31 6.01 10.78 -3.28
C SER A 31 7.03 11.91 -3.12
N THR A 32 6.71 13.00 -2.41
CA THR A 32 7.65 14.09 -2.11
C THR A 32 8.38 13.90 -0.78
N ASP A 33 7.89 13.03 0.11
CA ASP A 33 8.44 12.82 1.45
C ASP A 33 9.43 11.65 1.46
N ARG A 34 10.64 11.93 0.97
CA ARG A 34 11.74 10.96 0.86
C ARG A 34 12.23 10.46 2.23
N ASP A 35 12.21 11.33 3.24
CA ASP A 35 12.74 11.06 4.57
C ASP A 35 11.94 9.96 5.29
N ARG A 36 10.63 9.88 5.01
CA ARG A 36 9.73 8.88 5.64
C ARG A 36 9.72 7.51 4.98
N ILE A 37 10.29 7.34 3.78
CA ILE A 37 10.22 6.07 3.04
C ILE A 37 10.81 4.91 3.84
N SER A 38 11.93 5.13 4.54
CA SER A 38 12.55 4.09 5.37
C SER A 38 11.62 3.62 6.51
N ILE A 39 10.94 4.55 7.17
CA ILE A 39 9.99 4.27 8.24
C ILE A 39 8.77 3.50 7.69
N ILE A 40 8.26 3.92 6.53
CA ILE A 40 7.12 3.26 5.88
C ILE A 40 7.49 1.83 5.45
N LYS A 41 8.71 1.61 4.96
CA LYS A 41 9.20 0.26 4.66
C LYS A 41 9.16 -0.61 5.91
N ASP A 42 9.75 -0.18 7.02
CA ASP A 42 9.79 -0.99 8.24
C ASP A 42 8.38 -1.31 8.78
N ASP A 43 7.47 -0.34 8.73
CA ASP A 43 6.08 -0.53 9.12
C ASP A 43 5.32 -1.47 8.17
N LEU A 44 5.54 -1.37 6.86
CA LEU A 44 4.94 -2.26 5.86
C LEU A 44 5.38 -3.70 6.09
N PHE A 45 6.68 -3.97 6.25
CA PHE A 45 7.18 -5.32 6.47
C PHE A 45 6.70 -5.89 7.80
N ARG A 46 6.61 -5.08 8.86
CA ARG A 46 6.04 -5.51 10.14
C ARG A 46 4.55 -5.84 10.02
N LEU A 47 3.79 -5.04 9.26
CA LEU A 47 2.37 -5.27 9.02
C LEU A 47 2.15 -6.59 8.27
N LEU A 48 2.89 -6.82 7.19
CA LEU A 48 2.75 -8.01 6.34
C LEU A 48 3.21 -9.33 7.00
N GLN A 49 3.84 -9.27 8.18
CA GLN A 49 4.14 -10.45 8.99
C GLN A 49 2.93 -10.97 9.78
N HIS A 50 1.83 -10.22 9.82
CA HIS A 50 0.64 -10.62 10.58
C HIS A 50 -0.10 -11.76 9.86
N GLU A 51 -0.42 -12.85 10.59
CA GLU A 51 -1.05 -14.06 10.02
C GLU A 51 -2.38 -13.77 9.31
N ASP A 52 -3.22 -12.90 9.88
CA ASP A 52 -4.50 -12.50 9.27
C ASP A 52 -4.35 -11.80 7.90
N LEU A 53 -3.13 -11.35 7.54
CA LEU A 53 -2.86 -10.69 6.26
C LEU A 53 -2.20 -11.61 5.24
N GLU A 54 -1.84 -12.86 5.57
CA GLU A 54 -1.06 -13.78 4.71
C GLU A 54 -1.59 -13.91 3.26
N HIS A 55 -2.91 -13.74 3.06
CA HIS A 55 -3.55 -13.81 1.75
C HIS A 55 -4.03 -12.47 1.20
N SER A 56 -3.69 -11.36 1.84
CA SER A 56 -4.04 -10.03 1.36
C SER A 56 -3.14 -9.59 0.20
N VAL A 57 -3.70 -8.86 -0.75
CA VAL A 57 -2.91 -8.19 -1.80
C VAL A 57 -2.49 -6.79 -1.36
N VAL A 58 -1.36 -6.30 -1.86
CA VAL A 58 -0.81 -5.00 -1.45
C VAL A 58 -0.84 -4.02 -2.62
N LEU A 59 -1.62 -2.95 -2.50
CA LEU A 59 -1.57 -1.83 -3.43
C LEU A 59 -0.79 -0.68 -2.81
N VAL A 60 0.24 -0.20 -3.50
CA VAL A 60 0.97 1.01 -3.15
C VAL A 60 0.57 2.13 -4.10
N PHE A 61 0.03 3.23 -3.59
CA PHE A 61 -0.14 4.45 -4.35
C PHE A 61 1.09 5.34 -4.20
N ALA A 62 1.79 5.60 -5.30
CA ALA A 62 2.78 6.66 -5.38
C ALA A 62 2.04 7.98 -5.63
N ASN A 63 1.56 8.62 -4.57
CA ASN A 63 0.67 9.80 -4.64
C ASN A 63 1.46 11.10 -4.78
N LYS A 64 0.80 12.16 -5.27
CA LYS A 64 1.35 13.51 -5.54
C LYS A 64 2.29 13.59 -6.75
N GLN A 65 2.04 12.78 -7.77
CA GLN A 65 2.84 12.78 -9.02
C GLN A 65 2.70 14.09 -9.83
N ASP A 66 1.79 14.98 -9.46
CA ASP A 66 1.66 16.34 -9.99
C ASP A 66 2.80 17.27 -9.53
N LEU A 67 3.53 16.91 -8.47
CA LEU A 67 4.61 17.72 -7.92
C LEU A 67 5.97 17.38 -8.54
N LYS A 68 6.77 18.42 -8.81
CA LYS A 68 8.06 18.30 -9.53
C LYS A 68 9.08 17.36 -8.86
N ASP A 69 9.07 17.30 -7.53
CA ASP A 69 10.05 16.53 -6.75
C ASP A 69 9.52 15.14 -6.33
N ALA A 70 8.39 14.72 -6.91
CA ALA A 70 7.79 13.42 -6.65
C ALA A 70 8.70 12.29 -7.13
N MET A 71 8.98 11.33 -6.24
CA MET A 71 9.60 10.06 -6.60
C MET A 71 8.72 9.31 -7.60
N PRO A 72 9.25 8.84 -8.74
CA PRO A 72 8.49 7.98 -9.63
C PRO A 72 8.25 6.60 -8.98
N PRO A 73 7.23 5.84 -9.43
CA PRO A 73 6.94 4.52 -8.88
C PRO A 73 8.13 3.56 -8.83
N ALA A 74 9.00 3.58 -9.83
CA ALA A 74 10.20 2.73 -9.85
C ALA A 74 11.13 3.02 -8.66
N GLU A 75 11.35 4.30 -8.35
CA GLU A 75 12.19 4.71 -7.21
C GLU A 75 11.56 4.26 -5.88
N ILE A 76 10.24 4.43 -5.71
CA ILE A 76 9.53 3.98 -4.50
C ILE A 76 9.57 2.45 -4.38
N THR A 77 9.50 1.73 -5.49
CA THR A 77 9.57 0.25 -5.52
C THR A 77 10.89 -0.24 -4.94
N ASP A 78 12.00 0.36 -5.37
CA ASP A 78 13.34 0.04 -4.88
C ASP A 78 13.52 0.44 -3.42
N ALA A 79 13.10 1.67 -3.07
CA ALA A 79 13.29 2.22 -1.73
C ALA A 79 12.47 1.47 -0.66
N LEU A 80 11.24 1.05 -0.97
CA LEU A 80 10.45 0.16 -0.13
C LEU A 80 10.90 -1.31 -0.24
N SER A 81 11.75 -1.65 -1.20
CA SER A 81 12.17 -3.03 -1.48
C SER A 81 10.99 -3.96 -1.77
N LEU A 82 9.99 -3.50 -2.54
CA LEU A 82 8.78 -4.29 -2.82
C LEU A 82 9.12 -5.64 -3.49
N HIS A 83 10.20 -5.69 -4.28
CA HIS A 83 10.70 -6.91 -4.89
C HIS A 83 11.03 -8.05 -3.90
N SER A 84 11.30 -7.74 -2.63
CA SER A 84 11.55 -8.77 -1.60
C SER A 84 10.26 -9.32 -0.98
N ILE A 85 9.10 -8.71 -1.23
CA ILE A 85 7.80 -9.26 -0.82
C ILE A 85 7.48 -10.43 -1.76
N LYS A 86 7.47 -11.65 -1.22
CA LYS A 86 7.24 -12.89 -1.98
C LYS A 86 5.94 -13.60 -1.63
N ASN A 87 5.41 -13.33 -0.44
CA ASN A 87 4.21 -13.96 0.11
C ASN A 87 2.92 -13.17 -0.17
N HIS A 88 3.00 -11.99 -0.78
CA HIS A 88 1.83 -11.22 -1.21
C HIS A 88 1.99 -10.78 -2.66
N ASN A 89 0.89 -10.83 -3.41
CA ASN A 89 0.81 -10.10 -4.68
C ASN A 89 0.79 -8.61 -4.36
N TRP A 90 1.58 -7.84 -5.09
CA TRP A 90 1.64 -6.41 -4.92
C TRP A 90 1.64 -5.66 -6.26
N HIS A 91 1.19 -4.42 -6.21
CA HIS A 91 1.23 -3.49 -7.33
C HIS A 91 1.50 -2.08 -6.83
N ILE A 92 2.21 -1.29 -7.64
CA ILE A 92 2.41 0.13 -7.40
C ILE A 92 1.79 0.94 -8.53
N GLN A 93 1.03 1.95 -8.16
CA GLN A 93 0.29 2.81 -9.07
C GLN A 93 0.68 4.27 -8.83
N ALA A 94 1.19 4.93 -9.88
CA ALA A 94 1.33 6.38 -9.89
C ALA A 94 -0.05 7.02 -9.69
N SER A 95 -0.16 7.99 -8.80
CA SER A 95 -1.44 8.68 -8.59
C SER A 95 -1.30 10.15 -8.21
N CYS A 96 -2.39 10.88 -8.44
CA CYS A 96 -2.59 12.20 -7.88
C CYS A 96 -4.01 12.27 -7.32
N ALA A 97 -4.15 12.39 -6.00
CA ALA A 97 -5.45 12.46 -5.34
C ALA A 97 -6.26 13.71 -5.76
N VAL A 98 -5.60 14.78 -6.18
CA VAL A 98 -6.24 16.04 -6.59
C VAL A 98 -6.87 15.90 -7.98
N THR A 99 -6.12 15.39 -8.96
CA THR A 99 -6.61 15.15 -10.33
C THR A 99 -7.40 13.84 -10.46
N ARG A 100 -7.27 12.95 -9.46
CA ARG A 100 -7.81 11.58 -9.41
C ARG A 100 -7.15 10.60 -10.38
N GLU A 101 -6.09 11.01 -11.06
CA GLU A 101 -5.34 10.14 -11.95
C GLU A 101 -4.75 8.95 -11.19
N GLY A 102 -4.83 7.76 -11.79
CA GLY A 102 -4.29 6.51 -11.25
C GLY A 102 -5.13 5.86 -10.15
N LEU A 103 -6.10 6.56 -9.56
CA LEU A 103 -6.88 6.00 -8.43
C LEU A 103 -7.77 4.83 -8.87
N TYR A 104 -8.47 4.97 -10.01
CA TYR A 104 -9.36 3.93 -10.51
C TYR A 104 -8.59 2.72 -11.03
N GLU A 105 -7.44 2.94 -11.63
CA GLU A 105 -6.53 1.90 -12.12
C GLU A 105 -6.01 1.04 -10.97
N GLY A 106 -5.52 1.68 -9.89
CA GLY A 106 -5.05 0.98 -8.70
C GLY A 106 -6.15 0.19 -8.00
N LEU A 107 -7.34 0.79 -7.84
CA LEU A 107 -8.49 0.09 -7.26
C LEU A 107 -9.01 -1.04 -8.18
N GLY A 108 -8.96 -0.84 -9.49
CA GLY A 108 -9.28 -1.85 -10.49
C GLY A 108 -8.36 -3.07 -10.38
N TRP A 109 -7.07 -2.86 -10.13
CA TRP A 109 -6.13 -3.94 -9.87
C TRP A 109 -6.53 -4.77 -8.65
N ILE A 110 -6.89 -4.13 -7.52
CA ILE A 110 -7.40 -4.84 -6.32
C ILE A 110 -8.63 -5.67 -6.68
N ALA A 111 -9.60 -5.06 -7.39
CA ALA A 111 -10.83 -5.75 -7.76
C ALA A 111 -10.56 -7.02 -8.57
N GLN A 112 -9.62 -6.97 -9.51
CA GLN A 112 -9.20 -8.15 -10.30
C GLN A 112 -8.54 -9.23 -9.44
N GLN A 113 -7.67 -8.85 -8.49
CA GLN A 113 -7.01 -9.82 -7.61
C GLN A 113 -8.01 -10.51 -6.66
N VAL A 114 -8.89 -9.74 -6.02
CA VAL A 114 -9.85 -10.25 -5.03
C VAL A 114 -10.95 -11.08 -5.69
N THR A 115 -11.43 -10.68 -6.88
CA THR A 115 -12.39 -11.52 -7.62
C THR A 115 -11.77 -12.81 -8.15
N GLY A 116 -10.48 -12.79 -8.51
CA GLY A 116 -9.73 -13.99 -8.87
C GLY A 116 -9.48 -14.94 -7.68
N MET A 117 -9.49 -14.46 -6.45
CA MET A 117 -9.36 -15.28 -5.23
C MET A 117 -10.64 -16.04 -4.87
N ALA A 118 -11.81 -15.57 -5.29
CA ALA A 118 -13.11 -16.14 -4.89
C ALA A 118 -13.47 -17.46 -5.62
N THR A 119 -12.60 -17.99 -6.47
CA THR A 119 -12.87 -19.17 -7.33
C THR A 119 -11.89 -20.33 -7.17
N SER A 120 -11.03 -20.34 -6.14
CA SER A 120 -10.08 -21.44 -5.85
C SER A 120 -10.39 -22.15 -4.54
#